data_AF-A0A1Z4NF09-F1
#
_entry.id   AF-A0A1Z4NF09-F1
#
_cell.length_a   1.000
_cell.length_b   1.000
_cell.length_c   1.000
_cell.angle_alpha   90.00
_cell.angle_beta   90.00
_cell.angle_gamma   90.00
#
_symmetry.space_group_name_H-M   'P 1'
#
loop_
_entity.id
_entity.type
_entity.pdbx_description
1 polymer ?
#
loop_
_entity_poly.entity_id
_entity_poly.type
_entity_poly.pdbx_seq_one_letter_code
_entity_poly.pdbx_strand_id
1 'polypeptide(L)'
;MQDESTPRDFWNPFEPTNRDIQRTKVLAEKNPVIAGVVTFLFLPLGMIYLSRGVNNLKILFYSFIASFLVGGFISSISSSEEEALKTSEKVGNLMGLAGGITIIAENVRCVTLARQRLDSK
;
A
#
# COMPACT_ATOMS: atom_id res chain seq x y z
N MET A 1 -0.90 23.84 -21.08
CA MET A 1 -1.23 22.99 -22.24
C MET A 1 0.08 22.47 -22.80
N GLN A 2 0.37 21.17 -22.66
CA GLN A 2 1.46 20.59 -23.45
C GLN A 2 0.91 20.42 -24.86
N ASP A 3 1.63 21.02 -25.81
CA ASP A 3 1.39 20.93 -27.24
C ASP A 3 1.38 19.46 -27.66
N GLU A 4 0.28 18.98 -28.26
CA GLU A 4 0.15 17.57 -28.71
C GLU A 4 1.15 17.21 -29.82
N SER A 5 1.94 18.17 -30.29
CA SER A 5 2.83 18.05 -31.46
C SER A 5 4.27 17.60 -31.17
N THR A 6 4.73 17.59 -29.91
CA THR A 6 6.10 17.12 -29.60
C THR A 6 6.12 15.61 -29.30
N PRO A 7 6.90 14.79 -30.03
CA PRO A 7 7.04 13.38 -29.72
C PRO A 7 7.65 13.23 -28.32
N ARG A 8 6.91 12.57 -27.41
CA ARG A 8 7.39 12.31 -26.04
C ARG A 8 8.64 11.45 -26.07
N ASP A 9 9.66 11.88 -25.35
CA ASP A 9 10.90 11.15 -25.25
C ASP A 9 10.70 9.94 -24.34
N PHE A 10 10.63 8.75 -24.94
CA PHE A 10 10.33 7.49 -24.24
C PHE A 10 11.41 7.12 -23.21
N TRP A 11 12.59 7.73 -23.32
CA TRP A 11 13.73 7.50 -22.44
C TRP A 11 13.82 8.50 -21.29
N ASN A 12 12.95 9.53 -21.24
CA ASN A 12 12.94 10.49 -20.15
C ASN A 12 12.20 9.92 -18.93
N PRO A 13 12.89 9.56 -17.83
CA PRO A 13 12.24 8.98 -16.65
C PRO A 13 11.45 10.01 -15.84
N PHE A 14 11.60 11.30 -16.13
CA PHE A 14 10.91 12.38 -15.44
C PHE A 14 9.54 12.72 -16.07
N GLU A 15 9.29 12.23 -17.29
CA GLU A 15 7.98 12.40 -17.92
C GLU A 15 7.04 11.24 -17.57
N PRO A 16 5.84 11.53 -17.02
CA PRO A 16 4.89 10.48 -16.69
C PRO A 16 4.38 9.81 -17.96
N THR A 17 4.35 8.48 -17.94
CA THR A 17 3.84 7.70 -19.07
C THR A 17 2.32 7.89 -19.23
N ASN A 18 1.79 7.57 -20.42
CA ASN A 18 0.32 7.55 -20.64
C ASN A 18 -0.42 6.73 -19.58
N ARG A 19 0.17 5.60 -19.20
CA ARG A 19 -0.39 4.71 -18.19
C ARG A 19 -0.45 5.38 -16.82
N ASP A 20 0.58 6.11 -16.44
CA ASP A 20 0.63 6.82 -15.15
C ASP A 20 -0.37 7.97 -15.09
N ILE A 21 -0.55 8.68 -16.21
CA ILE A 21 -1.55 9.75 -16.33
C ILE A 21 -2.97 9.17 -16.19
N GLN A 22 -3.29 8.12 -16.94
CA GLN A 22 -4.60 7.46 -16.86
C GLN A 22 -4.88 6.94 -15.45
N ARG A 23 -3.89 6.30 -14.81
CA ARG A 23 -4.02 5.80 -13.44
C ARG A 23 -4.26 6.92 -12.44
N THR A 24 -3.56 8.05 -12.61
CA THR A 24 -3.74 9.22 -11.75
C THR A 24 -5.14 9.79 -11.88
N LYS A 25 -5.69 9.90 -13.10
CA LYS A 25 -7.07 10.34 -13.34
C LYS A 25 -8.10 9.44 -12.63
N VAL A 26 -8.02 8.14 -12.86
CA VAL A 26 -8.94 7.15 -12.26
C VAL A 26 -8.88 7.17 -10.72
N LEU A 27 -7.70 7.37 -10.14
CA LEU A 27 -7.51 7.44 -8.70
C LEU A 27 -8.01 8.76 -8.10
N ALA A 28 -7.82 9.88 -8.80
CA ALA A 28 -8.23 11.19 -8.31
C ALA A 28 -9.75 11.35 -8.23
N GLU A 29 -10.49 10.64 -9.08
CA GLU A 29 -11.95 10.57 -9.02
C GLU A 29 -12.48 9.85 -7.77
N LYS A 30 -11.62 9.11 -7.05
CA LYS A 30 -12.02 8.39 -5.84
C LYS A 30 -11.96 9.31 -4.61
N ASN A 31 -12.74 8.95 -3.60
CA ASN A 31 -12.73 9.66 -2.32
C ASN A 31 -11.70 9.01 -1.37
N PRO A 32 -10.73 9.76 -0.82
CA PRO A 32 -9.74 9.22 0.12
C PRO A 32 -10.36 8.58 1.36
N VAL A 33 -11.44 9.16 1.89
CA VAL A 33 -12.14 8.65 3.07
C VAL A 33 -12.80 7.31 2.75
N ILE A 34 -13.49 7.21 1.60
CA ILE A 34 -14.11 5.95 1.15
C ILE A 34 -13.03 4.88 0.93
N ALA A 35 -11.90 5.25 0.31
CA ALA A 35 -10.77 4.35 0.12
C ALA A 35 -10.26 3.77 1.46
N GLY A 36 -10.12 4.62 2.49
CA GLY A 36 -9.73 4.19 3.82
C GLY A 36 -10.76 3.28 4.50
N VAL A 37 -12.03 3.70 4.53
CA VAL A 37 -13.13 2.97 5.19
C VAL A 37 -13.36 1.61 4.54
N VAL A 38 -13.42 1.55 3.20
CA VAL A 38 -13.61 0.28 2.47
C VAL A 38 -12.41 -0.65 2.69
N THR A 39 -11.19 -0.13 2.70
CA THR A 39 -9.99 -0.93 2.99
C THR A 39 -9.98 -1.47 4.42
N PHE A 40 -10.40 -0.66 5.39
CA PHE A 40 -10.44 -1.06 6.80
C PHE A 40 -11.47 -2.17 7.05
N LEU A 41 -12.69 -2.02 6.53
CA LEU A 41 -13.77 -2.99 6.73
C LEU A 41 -13.59 -4.24 5.87
N PHE A 42 -13.15 -4.07 4.63
CA PHE A 42 -13.02 -5.14 3.65
C PHE A 42 -11.80 -4.91 2.76
N LEU A 43 -10.64 -5.32 3.25
CA LEU A 43 -9.36 -5.18 2.55
C LEU A 43 -9.39 -5.67 1.08
N PRO A 44 -10.02 -6.81 0.73
CA PRO A 44 -10.15 -7.25 -0.66
C PRO A 44 -10.99 -6.28 -1.52
N LEU A 45 -12.06 -5.72 -0.97
CA LEU A 45 -12.89 -4.73 -1.68
C LEU A 45 -12.14 -3.41 -1.87
N GLY A 46 -11.35 -2.98 -0.88
CA GLY A 46 -10.50 -1.79 -1.00
C GLY A 46 -9.45 -1.94 -2.12
N MET A 47 -8.88 -3.14 -2.25
CA MET A 47 -7.94 -3.48 -3.33
C MET A 47 -8.57 -3.38 -4.72
N ILE A 48 -9.80 -3.88 -4.87
CA ILE A 48 -10.56 -3.84 -6.12
C ILE A 48 -10.98 -2.39 -6.43
N TYR A 49 -11.52 -1.67 -5.45
CA TYR A 49 -12.00 -0.29 -5.58
C TYR A 49 -10.91 0.65 -6.13
N LEU A 50 -9.67 0.48 -5.69
CA LEU A 50 -8.53 1.30 -6.12
C LEU A 50 -7.76 0.73 -7.32
N SER A 51 -8.08 -0.48 -7.80
CA SER A 51 -7.28 -1.19 -8.81
C SER A 51 -5.78 -1.21 -8.44
N ARG A 52 -5.50 -1.42 -7.15
CA ARG A 52 -4.16 -1.42 -6.54
C ARG A 52 -3.84 -2.73 -5.82
N GLY A 53 -4.47 -3.84 -6.25
CA GLY A 53 -4.25 -5.15 -5.67
C GLY A 53 -2.77 -5.54 -5.58
N VAL A 54 -1.98 -5.30 -6.62
CA VAL A 54 -0.54 -5.64 -6.62
C VAL A 54 0.24 -4.85 -5.56
N ASN A 55 -0.07 -3.56 -5.34
CA ASN A 55 0.61 -2.74 -4.34
C ASN A 55 0.25 -3.22 -2.92
N ASN A 56 -1.02 -3.49 -2.66
CA ASN A 56 -1.47 -3.97 -1.35
C ASN A 56 -0.94 -5.38 -1.07
N LEU A 57 -0.84 -6.23 -2.09
CA LEU A 57 -0.23 -7.56 -1.98
C LEU A 57 1.26 -7.49 -1.64
N LYS A 58 2.00 -6.51 -2.18
CA LYS A 58 3.39 -6.26 -1.79
C LYS A 58 3.51 -5.90 -0.31
N ILE A 59 2.63 -5.03 0.20
CA ILE A 59 2.62 -4.66 1.62
C ILE A 59 2.32 -5.89 2.49
N LEU A 60 1.32 -6.69 2.12
CA LEU A 60 1.02 -7.94 2.82
C LEU A 60 2.24 -8.88 2.82
N PHE A 61 2.90 -9.04 1.68
CA PHE A 61 4.09 -9.87 1.57
C PHE A 61 5.25 -9.36 2.45
N TYR A 62 5.52 -8.06 2.48
CA TYR A 62 6.55 -7.49 3.36
C TYR A 62 6.18 -7.63 4.83
N SER A 63 4.90 -7.44 5.20
CA SER A 63 4.45 -7.66 6.58
C SER A 63 4.59 -9.12 7.02
N PHE A 64 4.36 -10.06 6.09
CA PHE A 64 4.54 -11.49 6.34
C PHE A 64 6.01 -11.83 6.55
N ILE A 65 6.91 -11.36 5.68
CA ILE A 65 8.36 -11.56 5.84
C ILE A 65 8.84 -10.96 7.16
N ALA A 66 8.43 -9.73 7.47
CA ALA A 66 8.79 -9.07 8.72
C ALA A 66 8.33 -9.88 9.94
N SER A 67 7.10 -10.38 9.91
CA SER A 67 6.56 -11.22 10.98
C SER A 67 7.34 -12.53 11.14
N PHE A 68 7.71 -13.16 10.02
CA PHE A 68 8.50 -14.39 10.03
C PHE A 68 9.91 -14.18 10.59
N LEU A 69 10.59 -13.11 10.18
CA LEU A 69 11.93 -12.78 10.67
C LEU A 69 11.92 -12.46 12.17
N VAL A 70 10.95 -11.65 12.62
CA VAL A 70 10.85 -11.27 14.04
C VAL A 70 10.42 -12.46 14.88
N GLY A 71 9.45 -13.27 14.42
CA GLY A 71 9.03 -14.49 15.11
C GLY A 71 10.15 -15.52 15.21
N GLY A 72 10.91 -15.74 14.13
CA GLY A 72 12.08 -16.62 14.13
C GLY A 72 13.19 -16.14 15.06
N PHE A 73 13.44 -14.84 15.11
CA PHE A 73 14.40 -14.24 16.04
C PHE A 73 13.98 -14.42 17.50
N ILE A 74 12.71 -14.17 17.83
CA ILE A 74 12.16 -14.39 19.18
C ILE A 74 12.29 -15.85 19.60
N SER A 75 11.95 -16.77 18.69
CA SER A 75 12.07 -18.20 18.96
C SER A 75 13.53 -18.63 19.21
N SER A 76 14.51 -17.95 18.61
CA SER A 76 15.93 -18.26 18.79
C SER A 76 16.52 -17.76 20.11
N ILE A 77 15.93 -16.73 20.73
CA ILE A 77 16.44 -16.10 21.97
C ILE A 77 15.67 -16.57 23.21
N SER A 78 14.45 -17.05 23.01
CA SER A 78 13.60 -17.50 24.10
C SER A 78 14.16 -18.76 24.76
N SER A 79 14.32 -18.71 26.08
CA SER A 79 14.80 -19.86 26.87
C SER A 79 13.71 -20.89 27.16
N SER A 80 12.44 -20.51 26.94
CA SER A 80 11.25 -21.34 27.14
C SER A 80 10.37 -21.29 25.90
N GLU A 81 9.91 -22.46 25.45
CA GLU A 81 9.00 -22.59 24.30
C GLU A 81 7.65 -21.92 24.57
N GLU A 82 7.17 -21.94 25.82
CA GLU A 82 5.91 -21.29 26.21
C GLU A 82 5.99 -19.75 26.15
N GLU A 83 7.13 -19.18 26.55
CA GLU A 83 7.37 -17.74 26.44
C GLU A 83 7.54 -17.29 24.99
N ALA A 84 8.22 -18.10 24.18
CA ALA A 84 8.38 -17.87 22.75
C ALA A 84 7.02 -17.80 22.05
N LEU A 85 6.12 -18.73 22.37
CA LEU A 85 4.82 -18.85 21.73
C LEU A 85 3.88 -17.70 22.10
N LYS A 86 3.80 -17.34 23.39
CA LYS A 86 3.02 -16.17 23.85
C LYS A 86 3.54 -14.85 23.27
N THR A 87 4.86 -14.71 23.16
CA THR A 87 5.48 -13.50 22.61
C THR A 87 5.29 -13.43 21.10
N SER A 88 5.43 -14.55 20.39
CA SER A 88 5.17 -14.68 18.96
C SER A 88 3.72 -14.32 18.60
N GLU A 89 2.73 -14.76 19.40
CA GLU A 89 1.32 -14.41 19.18
C GLU A 89 1.08 -12.90 19.32
N LYS A 90 1.62 -12.28 20.37
CA LYS A 90 1.52 -10.81 20.57
C LYS A 90 2.16 -10.04 19.43
N VAL A 91 3.33 -10.47 18.97
CA VAL A 91 4.05 -9.84 17.86
C VAL A 91 3.32 -10.06 16.54
N GLY A 92 2.77 -11.25 16.30
CA GLY A 92 1.94 -11.55 15.14
C GLY A 92 0.71 -10.65 15.07
N ASN A 93 0.01 -10.46 16.19
CA ASN A 93 -1.15 -9.55 16.27
C ASN A 93 -0.75 -8.09 16.04
N LEU A 94 0.37 -7.64 16.61
CA LEU A 94 0.88 -6.29 16.39
C LEU A 94 1.28 -6.07 14.93
N MET A 95 1.95 -7.03 14.30
CA MET A 95 2.32 -6.95 12.88
C MET A 95 1.12 -7.01 11.96
N GLY A 96 0.08 -7.79 12.31
CA GLY A 96 -1.20 -7.78 11.61
C GLY A 96 -1.85 -6.40 11.63
N LEU A 97 -1.92 -5.75 12.80
CA LEU A 97 -2.43 -4.38 12.94
C LEU A 97 -1.59 -3.36 12.17
N ALA A 98 -0.26 -3.42 12.32
CA ALA A 98 0.65 -2.52 11.62
C ALA A 98 0.56 -2.67 10.09
N GLY A 99 0.45 -3.90 9.59
CA GLY A 99 0.22 -4.20 8.18
C GLY A 99 -1.10 -3.61 7.69
N GLY A 100 -2.19 -3.80 8.44
CA GLY A 100 -3.50 -3.22 8.13
C GLY A 100 -3.48 -1.70 8.05
N ILE A 101 -2.90 -1.03 9.05
CA ILE A 101 -2.75 0.44 9.09
C ILE A 101 -1.92 0.93 7.89
N THR A 102 -0.83 0.23 7.56
CA THR A 102 0.04 0.58 6.43
C THR A 102 -0.71 0.53 5.11
N ILE A 103 -1.54 -0.50 4.90
CA ILE A 103 -2.35 -0.63 3.68
C ILE A 103 -3.38 0.48 3.58
N ILE A 104 -4.06 0.82 4.68
CA ILE A 104 -5.02 1.93 4.72
C ILE A 104 -4.32 3.25 4.42
N ALA A 105 -3.20 3.53 5.08
CA ALA A 105 -2.43 4.75 4.89
C ALA A 105 -1.94 4.89 3.45
N GLU A 106 -1.42 3.83 2.84
CA GLU A 106 -0.99 3.83 1.43
C GLU A 106 -2.18 4.09 0.48
N ASN A 107 -3.33 3.46 0.73
CA ASN A 107 -4.53 3.64 -0.08
C ASN A 107 -5.06 5.08 -0.01
N VAL A 108 -5.16 5.66 1.19
CA VAL A 108 -5.59 7.05 1.41
C VAL A 108 -4.58 8.03 0.80
N ARG A 109 -3.28 7.82 1.04
CA ARG A 109 -2.22 8.66 0.50
C ARG A 109 -2.20 8.65 -1.01
N CYS A 110 -2.40 7.48 -1.63
CA CYS A 110 -2.40 7.37 -3.08
C CYS A 110 -3.53 8.19 -3.73
N VAL A 111 -4.74 8.12 -3.18
CA VAL A 111 -5.86 8.93 -3.68
C VAL A 111 -5.61 10.42 -3.45
N THR A 112 -5.08 10.79 -2.28
CA THR A 112 -4.76 12.18 -1.94
C THR A 112 -3.71 12.78 -2.88
N LEU A 113 -2.62 12.05 -3.13
CA LEU A 113 -1.56 12.48 -4.06
C LEU A 113 -2.07 12.53 -5.51
N ALA A 114 -2.94 11.61 -5.91
CA ALA A 114 -3.52 11.63 -7.26
C ALA A 114 -4.36 12.88 -7.49
N ARG A 115 -5.15 13.30 -6.48
CA ARG A 115 -5.93 14.54 -6.51
C ARG A 115 -5.03 15.77 -6.55
N GLN A 116 -4.04 15.84 -5.65
CA GLN A 116 -3.09 16.95 -5.61
C GLN A 116 -2.38 17.17 -6.96
N ARG A 117 -2.03 16.10 -7.69
CA ARG A 117 -1.39 16.19 -9.01
C ARG A 117 -2.30 16.70 -10.12
N LEU A 118 -3.62 16.58 -9.96
CA LEU A 118 -4.59 17.14 -10.90
C LEU A 118 -4.97 18.56 -10.52
N ASP A 119 -5.11 18.84 -9.23
CA ASP A 119 -5.42 20.18 -8.72
C ASP A 119 -4.22 21.14 -8.89
N SER A 120 -2.99 20.62 -8.99
CA SER A 120 -1.79 21.40 -9.29
C SER A 120 -1.55 21.67 -10.78
N LYS A 121 -2.49 21.30 -11.66
CA LYS A 121 -2.43 21.52 -13.11
C LYS A 121 -3.48 22.52 -13.55
#